data_AF-A0A7C5MN37-F1
#
_entry.id   AF-A0A7C5MN37-F1
#
_cell.length_a   1.000
_cell.length_b   1.000
_cell.length_c   1.000
_cell.angle_alpha   90.00
_cell.angle_beta   90.00
_cell.angle_gamma   90.00
#
_symmetry.space_group_name_H-M   'P 1'
#
loop_
_entity.id
_entity.type
_entity.pdbx_description
1 polymer ?
#
loop_
_entity_poly.entity_id
_entity_poly.type
_entity_poly.pdbx_seq_one_letter_code
_entity_poly.pdbx_strand_id
1 'polypeptide(L)'
;MVSELKKAFLKLLDEDLEFRYAIAGLIGLREILNRLDKVEEEIKKLWENQNKLWESQIKLWEEVRALREGQNKLWEEVKALREGQNKLWENQNKLWEEVKELREGQNKLWENQNKLWEEVKALREGQNKLWEEVKVLREGQNKLWENQNRLWEEVRALREGQNKLWEEVKALREGQNKLWEEVKALRGEQVKIWREIKGLKAEVSSFGRAVGRTLEDYTSAFIEVFLEEKGYSREELKVGKGAFIYNGEIIEIDVFNEKPLIVGEVTTYLRDEKEAEKEFEKLLKHIEVAQKKFDRKVEFKFLSVGNAPEKVIEFLKENAKKHDIKLIYGKEIMEET
;
A
#
# COMPACT_ATOMS: atom_id res chain seq x y z
N MET A 1 -64.54 -180.21 -18.83
CA MET A 1 -64.73 -179.63 -17.48
C MET A 1 -65.01 -178.12 -17.51
N VAL A 2 -64.12 -177.26 -18.02
CA VAL A 2 -64.34 -175.78 -18.00
C VAL A 2 -65.59 -175.33 -18.79
N SER A 3 -65.91 -175.98 -19.92
CA SER A 3 -67.11 -175.68 -20.73
C SER A 3 -68.43 -176.04 -20.05
N GLU A 4 -68.46 -177.10 -19.23
CA GLU A 4 -69.67 -177.48 -18.52
C GLU A 4 -69.91 -176.59 -17.31
N LEU A 5 -68.84 -176.24 -16.59
CA LEU A 5 -68.91 -175.31 -15.46
C LEU A 5 -69.44 -173.94 -15.90
N LYS A 6 -68.99 -173.40 -17.04
CA LYS A 6 -69.48 -172.11 -17.58
C LYS A 6 -70.96 -172.17 -17.96
N LYS A 7 -71.43 -173.26 -18.56
CA LYS A 7 -72.86 -173.46 -18.88
C LYS A 7 -73.70 -173.53 -17.60
N ALA A 8 -73.24 -174.29 -16.60
CA ALA A 8 -73.91 -174.39 -15.30
C ALA A 8 -73.96 -173.02 -14.59
N PHE A 9 -72.88 -172.24 -14.65
CA PHE A 9 -72.80 -170.90 -14.06
C PHE A 9 -73.75 -169.90 -14.73
N LEU A 10 -73.82 -169.89 -16.07
CA LEU A 10 -74.77 -169.05 -16.82
C LEU A 10 -76.22 -169.47 -16.57
N LYS A 11 -76.49 -170.78 -16.44
CA LYS A 11 -77.81 -171.29 -16.10
C LYS A 11 -78.25 -170.87 -14.70
N LEU A 12 -77.36 -170.97 -13.70
CA LEU A 12 -77.62 -170.46 -12.35
C LEU A 12 -77.83 -168.94 -12.35
N LEU A 13 -77.07 -168.18 -13.14
CA LEU A 13 -77.33 -166.75 -13.32
C LEU A 13 -78.72 -166.48 -13.90
N ASP A 14 -79.26 -167.34 -14.77
CA ASP A 14 -80.56 -167.13 -15.44
C ASP A 14 -81.77 -167.66 -14.65
N GLU A 15 -81.59 -168.74 -13.88
CA GLU A 15 -82.68 -169.42 -13.17
C GLU A 15 -82.67 -169.16 -11.65
N ASP A 16 -81.51 -168.93 -11.02
CA ASP A 16 -81.37 -168.74 -9.58
C ASP A 16 -81.24 -167.25 -9.22
N LEU A 17 -82.31 -166.71 -8.64
CA LEU A 17 -82.44 -165.31 -8.25
C LEU A 17 -81.44 -164.93 -7.15
N GLU A 18 -81.25 -165.80 -6.15
CA GLU A 18 -80.38 -165.55 -5.00
C GLU A 18 -78.92 -165.57 -5.44
N PHE A 19 -78.55 -166.53 -6.29
CA PHE A 19 -77.23 -166.59 -6.90
C PHE A 19 -76.95 -165.38 -7.80
N ARG A 20 -77.90 -164.96 -8.64
CA ARG A 20 -77.77 -163.76 -9.48
C ARG A 20 -77.53 -162.50 -8.64
N TYR A 21 -78.31 -162.30 -7.57
CA TYR A 21 -78.13 -161.16 -6.69
C TYR A 21 -76.82 -161.22 -5.90
N ALA A 22 -76.38 -162.42 -5.48
CA ALA A 22 -75.08 -162.59 -4.82
C ALA A 22 -73.91 -162.22 -5.75
N ILE A 23 -73.93 -162.69 -7.00
CA ILE A 23 -72.90 -162.34 -8.00
C ILE A 23 -72.95 -160.85 -8.37
N ALA A 24 -74.15 -160.28 -8.57
CA ALA A 24 -74.32 -158.85 -8.82
C ALA A 24 -73.84 -157.99 -7.63
N GLY A 25 -74.09 -158.44 -6.39
CA GLY A 25 -73.60 -157.83 -5.17
C GLY A 25 -72.08 -157.88 -5.04
N LEU A 26 -71.45 -159.04 -5.31
CA LEU A 26 -70.00 -159.19 -5.30
C LEU A 26 -69.31 -158.33 -6.37
N ILE A 27 -69.83 -158.31 -7.60
CA ILE A 27 -69.31 -157.47 -8.69
C ILE A 27 -69.50 -155.99 -8.36
N GLY A 28 -70.68 -155.60 -7.88
CA GLY A 28 -70.98 -154.23 -7.44
C GLY A 28 -70.07 -153.77 -6.30
N LEU A 29 -69.85 -154.62 -5.29
CA LEU A 29 -68.96 -154.33 -4.17
C LEU A 29 -67.51 -154.15 -4.63
N ARG A 30 -67.03 -154.99 -5.56
CA ARG A 30 -65.68 -154.85 -6.14
C ARG A 30 -65.52 -153.52 -6.90
N GLU A 31 -66.52 -153.14 -7.70
CA GLU A 31 -66.51 -151.85 -8.41
C GLU A 31 -66.57 -150.67 -7.43
N ILE A 32 -67.33 -150.79 -6.34
CA ILE A 32 -67.34 -149.79 -5.25
C ILE A 32 -65.96 -149.67 -4.60
N LEU A 33 -65.32 -150.79 -4.26
CA LEU A 33 -63.97 -150.78 -3.66
C LEU A 33 -62.95 -150.13 -4.59
N ASN A 34 -62.96 -150.46 -5.89
CA ASN A 34 -62.07 -149.82 -6.87
C ASN A 34 -62.31 -148.29 -6.98
N ARG A 35 -63.57 -147.84 -6.87
CA ARG A 35 -63.90 -146.41 -6.84
C ARG A 35 -63.45 -145.76 -5.54
N LEU A 36 -63.58 -146.44 -4.41
CA LEU A 36 -63.07 -145.98 -3.12
C LEU A 36 -61.55 -145.83 -3.15
N ASP A 37 -60.81 -146.78 -3.73
CA ASP A 37 -59.35 -146.68 -3.89
C ASP A 37 -58.96 -145.47 -4.76
N LYS A 38 -59.68 -145.23 -5.86
CA LYS A 38 -59.48 -144.04 -6.72
C LYS A 38 -59.78 -142.75 -5.98
N VAL A 39 -60.87 -142.71 -5.22
CA VAL A 39 -61.25 -141.56 -4.39
C VAL A 39 -60.20 -141.31 -3.31
N GLU A 40 -59.67 -142.36 -2.67
CA GLU A 40 -58.58 -142.24 -1.70
C GLU A 40 -57.33 -141.63 -2.35
N GLU A 41 -56.97 -142.06 -3.56
CA GLU A 41 -55.84 -141.52 -4.31
C GLU A 41 -56.07 -140.04 -4.70
N GLU A 42 -57.28 -139.67 -5.12
CA GLU A 42 -57.66 -138.28 -5.39
C GLU A 42 -57.62 -137.42 -4.12
N ILE A 43 -58.10 -137.92 -2.98
CA ILE A 43 -58.02 -137.25 -1.68
C ILE A 43 -56.56 -137.03 -1.29
N LYS A 44 -55.67 -138.01 -1.48
CA LYS A 44 -54.23 -137.84 -1.23
C LYS A 44 -53.64 -136.72 -2.10
N LYS A 45 -53.95 -136.69 -3.40
CA LYS A 45 -53.50 -135.63 -4.32
C LYS A 45 -54.04 -134.24 -3.91
N LEU A 46 -55.29 -134.16 -3.47
CA LEU A 46 -55.86 -132.91 -2.96
C LEU A 46 -55.13 -132.43 -1.71
N TRP A 47 -54.81 -133.32 -0.77
CA TRP A 47 -54.01 -133.00 0.41
C TRP A 47 -52.60 -132.50 0.07
N GLU A 48 -51.91 -133.15 -0.86
CA GLU A 48 -50.59 -132.70 -1.33
C GLU A 48 -50.66 -131.31 -1.96
N ASN A 49 -51.68 -131.04 -2.79
CA ASN A 49 -51.89 -129.73 -3.38
C ASN A 49 -52.25 -128.67 -2.33
N GLN A 50 -53.06 -129.02 -1.33
CA GLN A 50 -53.40 -128.15 -0.22
C GLN A 50 -52.16 -127.77 0.59
N ASN A 51 -51.26 -128.73 0.84
CA ASN A 51 -49.99 -128.47 1.53
C ASN A 51 -49.08 -127.55 0.71
N LYS A 52 -48.93 -127.78 -0.61
CA LYS A 52 -48.18 -126.88 -1.50
C LYS A 52 -48.75 -125.46 -1.49
N LEU A 53 -50.07 -125.33 -1.48
CA LEU A 53 -50.75 -124.04 -1.43
C LEU A 53 -50.49 -123.33 -0.10
N TRP A 54 -50.49 -124.05 1.03
CA TRP A 54 -50.11 -123.49 2.33
C TRP A 54 -48.65 -123.02 2.36
N GLU A 55 -47.71 -123.80 1.82
CA GLU A 55 -46.32 -123.39 1.69
C GLU A 55 -46.17 -122.12 0.85
N SER A 56 -46.88 -122.03 -0.28
CA SER A 56 -46.91 -120.82 -1.11
C SER A 56 -47.52 -119.63 -0.36
N GLN A 57 -48.58 -119.83 0.42
CA GLN A 57 -49.16 -118.77 1.24
C GLN A 57 -48.17 -118.26 2.30
N ILE A 58 -47.43 -119.16 2.96
CA ILE A 58 -46.41 -118.77 3.94
C ILE A 58 -45.33 -117.91 3.28
N LYS A 59 -44.81 -118.32 2.12
CA LYS A 59 -43.81 -117.54 1.36
C LYS A 59 -44.34 -116.15 0.96
N LEU A 60 -45.59 -116.07 0.49
CA LEU A 60 -46.21 -114.79 0.17
C LEU A 60 -46.32 -113.88 1.40
N TRP A 61 -46.65 -114.43 2.57
CA TRP A 61 -46.69 -113.65 3.81
C TRP A 61 -45.30 -113.15 4.24
N GLU A 62 -44.25 -113.94 4.03
CA GLU A 62 -42.86 -113.51 4.26
C GLU A 62 -42.45 -112.38 3.32
N GLU A 63 -42.76 -112.49 2.02
CA GLU A 63 -42.51 -111.43 1.04
C GLU A 63 -43.28 -110.15 1.38
N VAL A 64 -44.56 -110.26 1.75
CA VAL A 64 -45.39 -109.12 2.19
C VAL A 64 -44.79 -108.46 3.44
N ARG A 65 -44.24 -109.24 4.38
CA ARG A 65 -43.56 -108.70 5.57
C ARG A 65 -42.28 -107.96 5.17
N ALA A 66 -41.45 -108.54 4.32
CA ALA A 66 -40.22 -107.91 3.82
C ALA A 66 -40.52 -106.60 3.06
N LEU A 67 -41.58 -106.58 2.24
CA LEU A 67 -42.02 -105.37 1.55
C LEU A 67 -42.47 -104.28 2.53
N ARG A 68 -43.20 -104.63 3.59
CA ARG A 68 -43.59 -103.66 4.63
C ARG A 68 -42.38 -103.10 5.38
N GLU A 69 -41.40 -103.93 5.70
CA GLU A 69 -40.15 -103.47 6.31
C GLU A 69 -39.37 -102.54 5.38
N GLY A 70 -39.29 -102.86 4.08
CA GLY A 70 -38.70 -101.99 3.07
C GLY A 70 -39.43 -100.65 2.94
N GLN A 71 -40.77 -100.65 2.96
CA GLN A 71 -41.57 -99.43 2.94
C GLN A 71 -41.32 -98.56 4.18
N ASN A 72 -41.20 -99.17 5.36
CA ASN A 72 -40.90 -98.42 6.59
C ASN A 72 -39.52 -97.75 6.53
N LYS A 73 -38.49 -98.47 6.05
CA LYS A 73 -37.15 -97.89 5.84
C LYS A 73 -37.18 -96.73 4.85
N LEU A 74 -37.90 -96.88 3.73
CA LEU A 74 -38.06 -95.81 2.75
C LEU A 74 -38.74 -94.58 3.36
N TRP A 75 -39.76 -94.78 4.22
CA TRP A 75 -40.41 -93.68 4.93
C TRP A 75 -39.47 -92.94 5.88
N GLU A 76 -38.60 -93.67 6.60
CA GLU A 76 -37.57 -93.07 7.46
C GLU A 76 -36.55 -92.26 6.64
N GLU A 77 -36.08 -92.79 5.51
CA GLU A 77 -35.18 -92.08 4.60
C GLU A 77 -35.83 -90.81 4.02
N VAL A 78 -37.09 -90.90 3.57
CA VAL A 78 -37.84 -89.73 3.08
C VAL A 78 -38.00 -88.68 4.18
N LYS A 79 -38.26 -89.10 5.42
CA LYS A 79 -38.34 -88.18 6.56
C LYS A 79 -37.00 -87.49 6.82
N ALA A 80 -35.90 -88.24 6.84
CA ALA A 80 -34.55 -87.70 7.01
C ALA A 80 -34.17 -86.74 5.88
N LEU A 81 -34.53 -87.04 4.63
CA LEU A 81 -34.32 -86.14 3.49
C LEU A 81 -35.10 -84.84 3.64
N ARG A 82 -36.36 -84.89 4.09
CA ARG A 82 -37.16 -83.68 4.36
C ARG A 82 -36.55 -82.83 5.47
N GLU A 83 -36.08 -83.45 6.53
CA GLU A 83 -35.37 -82.74 7.62
C GLU A 83 -34.06 -82.09 7.11
N GLY A 84 -33.31 -82.80 6.26
CA GLY A 84 -32.12 -82.26 5.60
C GLY A 84 -32.43 -81.07 4.68
N GLN A 85 -33.52 -81.16 3.90
CA GLN A 85 -33.99 -80.06 3.07
C GLN A 85 -34.37 -78.83 3.89
N ASN A 86 -35.10 -79.01 5.00
CA ASN A 86 -35.47 -77.90 5.88
C ASN A 86 -34.23 -77.21 6.46
N LYS A 87 -33.22 -77.97 6.91
CA LYS A 87 -31.95 -77.41 7.39
C LYS A 87 -31.20 -76.63 6.31
N LEU A 88 -31.21 -77.13 5.06
CA LEU A 88 -30.63 -76.41 3.93
C LEU A 88 -31.35 -75.08 3.66
N TRP A 89 -32.68 -75.06 3.72
CA TRP A 89 -33.48 -73.84 3.60
C TRP A 89 -33.16 -72.83 4.71
N GLU A 90 -33.07 -73.28 5.97
CA GLU A 90 -32.67 -72.42 7.08
C GLU A 90 -31.28 -71.82 6.90
N ASN A 91 -30.30 -72.62 6.48
CA ASN A 91 -28.94 -72.15 6.21
C ASN A 91 -28.91 -71.17 5.02
N GLN A 92 -29.69 -71.43 3.98
CA GLN A 92 -29.79 -70.54 2.83
C GLN A 92 -30.37 -69.18 3.23
N ASN A 93 -31.39 -69.15 4.10
CA ASN A 93 -31.94 -67.90 4.63
C ASN A 93 -30.91 -67.12 5.45
N LYS A 94 -30.14 -67.79 6.32
CA LYS A 94 -29.05 -67.13 7.06
C LYS A 94 -27.99 -66.53 6.13
N LEU A 95 -27.58 -67.27 5.09
CA LEU A 95 -26.64 -66.75 4.09
C LEU A 95 -27.21 -65.51 3.36
N TRP A 96 -28.51 -65.49 3.06
CA TRP A 96 -29.14 -64.32 2.47
C TRP A 96 -29.13 -63.10 3.40
N GLU A 97 -29.35 -63.31 4.70
CA GLU A 97 -29.23 -62.24 5.70
C GLU A 97 -27.79 -61.71 5.80
N GLU A 98 -26.79 -62.58 5.88
CA GLU A 98 -25.37 -62.18 5.89
C GLU A 98 -24.99 -61.41 4.62
N VAL A 99 -25.43 -61.86 3.45
CA VAL A 99 -25.19 -61.16 2.17
C VAL A 99 -25.84 -59.77 2.18
N LYS A 100 -27.03 -59.63 2.78
CA LYS A 100 -27.69 -58.34 2.92
C LYS A 100 -26.90 -57.40 3.84
N GLU A 101 -26.46 -57.88 4.99
CA GLU A 101 -25.64 -57.10 5.92
C GLU A 101 -24.31 -56.67 5.28
N LEU A 102 -23.66 -57.55 4.52
CA LEU A 102 -22.44 -57.22 3.78
C LEU A 102 -22.68 -56.11 2.75
N ARG A 103 -23.81 -56.14 2.03
CA ARG A 103 -24.18 -55.08 1.07
C ARG A 103 -24.42 -53.75 1.78
N GLU A 104 -25.11 -53.76 2.92
CA GLU A 104 -25.32 -52.56 3.73
C GLU A 104 -24.00 -52.00 4.25
N GLY A 105 -23.08 -52.85 4.69
CA GLY A 105 -21.72 -52.47 5.08
C GLY A 105 -20.93 -51.86 3.94
N GLN A 106 -20.99 -52.44 2.74
CA GLN A 106 -20.36 -51.88 1.53
C GLN A 106 -20.91 -50.50 1.16
N ASN A 107 -22.23 -50.30 1.24
CA ASN A 107 -22.84 -49.00 0.97
C ASN A 107 -22.36 -47.94 1.97
N LYS A 108 -22.32 -48.26 3.27
CA LYS A 108 -21.78 -47.34 4.30
C LYS A 108 -20.31 -46.99 4.06
N LEU A 109 -19.50 -47.96 3.67
CA LEU A 109 -18.09 -47.72 3.30
C LEU A 109 -17.99 -46.76 2.12
N TRP A 110 -18.83 -46.94 1.09
CA TRP A 110 -18.84 -46.07 -0.08
C TRP A 110 -19.28 -44.64 0.25
N GLU A 111 -20.30 -44.47 1.09
CA GLU A 111 -20.71 -43.15 1.60
C GLU A 111 -19.59 -42.45 2.38
N ASN A 112 -18.90 -43.18 3.26
CA ASN A 112 -17.76 -42.64 3.99
C ASN A 112 -16.59 -42.27 3.07
N GLN A 113 -16.32 -43.09 2.04
CA GLN A 113 -15.28 -42.80 1.06
C GLN A 113 -15.60 -41.52 0.27
N ASN A 114 -16.87 -41.31 -0.09
CA ASN A 114 -17.30 -40.08 -0.77
C ASN A 114 -17.13 -38.85 0.14
N LYS A 115 -17.51 -38.92 1.41
CA LYS A 115 -17.27 -37.84 2.39
C LYS A 115 -15.79 -37.51 2.52
N LEU A 116 -14.93 -38.52 2.60
CA LEU A 116 -13.48 -38.33 2.68
C LEU A 116 -12.93 -37.65 1.41
N TRP A 117 -13.45 -38.00 0.23
CA TRP A 117 -13.10 -37.30 -1.01
C TRP A 117 -13.50 -35.83 -1.01
N GLU A 118 -14.68 -35.50 -0.48
CA GLU A 118 -15.14 -34.11 -0.32
C GLU A 118 -14.24 -33.33 0.64
N GLU A 119 -13.87 -33.92 1.78
CA GLU A 119 -12.93 -33.33 2.74
C GLU A 119 -11.54 -33.09 2.11
N VAL A 120 -11.01 -34.07 1.37
CA VAL A 120 -9.74 -33.92 0.64
C VAL A 120 -9.81 -32.80 -0.39
N LYS A 121 -10.94 -32.66 -1.09
CA LYS A 121 -11.15 -31.58 -2.05
C LYS A 121 -11.17 -30.22 -1.35
N ALA A 122 -11.91 -30.09 -0.25
CA ALA A 122 -11.97 -28.86 0.56
C ALA A 122 -10.59 -28.48 1.12
N LEU A 123 -9.81 -29.45 1.59
CA LEU A 123 -8.44 -29.22 2.05
C LEU A 123 -7.52 -28.70 0.94
N ARG A 124 -7.63 -29.26 -0.28
CA ARG A 124 -6.87 -28.77 -1.45
C ARG A 124 -7.25 -27.34 -1.82
N GLU A 125 -8.54 -27.02 -1.81
CA GLU A 125 -9.02 -25.65 -2.05
C GLU A 125 -8.50 -24.67 -0.99
N GLY A 126 -8.51 -25.08 0.29
CA GLY A 126 -7.93 -24.31 1.39
C GLY A 126 -6.43 -24.09 1.24
N GLN A 127 -5.67 -25.13 0.84
CA GLN A 127 -4.23 -25.01 0.57
C GLN A 127 -3.94 -24.04 -0.57
N ASN A 128 -4.72 -24.05 -1.65
CA ASN A 128 -4.53 -23.12 -2.76
C ASN A 128 -4.76 -21.67 -2.33
N LYS A 129 -5.80 -21.37 -1.53
CA LYS A 129 -6.03 -20.04 -0.97
C LYS A 129 -4.87 -19.57 -0.10
N LEU A 130 -4.35 -20.45 0.76
CA LEU A 130 -3.18 -20.15 1.59
C LEU A 130 -1.95 -19.80 0.72
N TRP A 131 -1.73 -20.54 -0.37
CA TRP A 131 -0.64 -20.25 -1.31
C TRP A 131 -0.78 -18.88 -1.97
N GLU A 132 -2.00 -18.49 -2.35
CA GLU A 132 -2.29 -17.16 -2.90
C GLU A 132 -2.02 -16.05 -1.86
N GLU A 133 -2.46 -16.23 -0.62
CA GLU A 133 -2.20 -15.29 0.48
C GLU A 133 -0.70 -15.13 0.74
N VAL A 134 0.05 -16.24 0.79
CA VAL A 134 1.52 -16.22 0.95
C VAL A 134 2.19 -15.47 -0.19
N LYS A 135 1.71 -15.63 -1.42
CA LYS A 135 2.23 -14.88 -2.58
C LYS A 135 2.01 -13.37 -2.42
N VAL A 136 0.81 -12.96 -2.03
CA VAL A 136 0.48 -11.54 -1.77
C VAL A 136 1.35 -10.96 -0.65
N LEU A 137 1.55 -11.70 0.44
CA LEU A 137 2.42 -11.28 1.54
C LEU A 137 3.86 -11.09 1.07
N ARG A 138 4.37 -11.99 0.22
CA ARG A 138 5.72 -11.90 -0.34
C ARG A 138 5.89 -10.67 -1.24
N GLU A 139 4.89 -10.39 -2.08
CA GLU A 139 4.87 -9.17 -2.90
C GLU A 139 4.84 -7.90 -2.03
N GLY A 140 4.06 -7.91 -0.94
CA GLY A 140 4.03 -6.82 0.05
C GLY A 140 5.38 -6.62 0.73
N GLN A 141 6.07 -7.69 1.13
CA GLN A 141 7.41 -7.62 1.72
C GLN A 141 8.44 -7.03 0.75
N ASN A 142 8.39 -7.39 -0.54
CA ASN A 142 9.29 -6.82 -1.53
C ASN A 142 9.08 -5.31 -1.70
N LYS A 143 7.83 -4.85 -1.76
CA LYS A 143 7.50 -3.41 -1.81
C LYS A 143 7.99 -2.65 -0.58
N LEU A 144 7.89 -3.25 0.60
CA LEU A 144 8.43 -2.66 1.83
C LEU A 144 9.95 -2.50 1.76
N TRP A 145 10.65 -3.51 1.26
CA TRP A 145 12.09 -3.47 1.02
C TRP A 145 12.50 -2.37 0.03
N GLU A 146 11.79 -2.25 -1.09
CA GLU A 146 12.02 -1.19 -2.08
C GLU A 146 11.83 0.21 -1.47
N ASN A 147 10.75 0.41 -0.72
CA ASN A 147 10.50 1.68 -0.03
C ASN A 147 11.56 1.98 1.03
N GLN A 148 12.02 0.97 1.77
CA GLN A 148 13.08 1.14 2.76
C GLN A 148 14.39 1.57 2.08
N ASN A 149 14.73 0.99 0.93
CA ASN A 149 15.91 1.40 0.16
C ASN A 149 15.81 2.85 -0.34
N ARG A 150 14.63 3.26 -0.84
CA ARG A 150 14.39 4.66 -1.24
C ARG A 150 14.55 5.64 -0.07
N LEU A 151 14.02 5.30 1.10
CA LEU A 151 14.21 6.11 2.31
C LEU A 151 15.69 6.24 2.68
N TRP A 152 16.48 5.16 2.55
CA TRP A 152 17.93 5.22 2.79
C TRP A 152 18.64 6.16 1.81
N GLU A 153 18.25 6.15 0.54
CA GLU A 153 18.78 7.06 -0.47
C GLU A 153 18.43 8.52 -0.17
N GLU A 154 17.17 8.80 0.19
CA GLU A 154 16.72 10.14 0.60
C GLU A 154 17.48 10.64 1.83
N VAL A 155 17.67 9.79 2.85
CA VAL A 155 18.46 10.12 4.04
C VAL A 155 19.91 10.43 3.68
N ARG A 156 20.50 9.68 2.73
CA ARG A 156 21.87 9.95 2.25
C ARG A 156 21.94 11.31 1.54
N ALA A 157 21.00 11.60 0.64
CA ALA A 157 20.94 12.88 -0.06
C ALA A 157 20.75 14.07 0.90
N LEU A 158 19.92 13.91 1.93
CA LEU A 158 19.74 14.93 2.98
C LEU A 158 21.04 15.18 3.75
N ARG A 159 21.79 14.12 4.10
CA ARG A 159 23.09 14.27 4.77
C ARG A 159 24.10 14.99 3.89
N GLU A 160 24.15 14.68 2.60
CA GLU A 160 25.01 15.38 1.64
C GLU A 160 24.62 16.87 1.51
N GLY A 161 23.32 17.17 1.43
CA GLY A 161 22.81 18.54 1.42
C GLY A 161 23.16 19.31 2.69
N GLN A 162 23.03 18.68 3.87
CA GLN A 162 23.45 19.30 5.14
C GLN A 162 24.94 19.61 5.16
N ASN A 163 25.79 18.72 4.66
CA ASN A 163 27.24 18.96 4.60
C ASN A 163 27.58 20.16 3.70
N LYS A 164 26.94 20.28 2.53
CA LYS A 164 27.11 21.45 1.65
C LYS A 164 26.67 22.74 2.33
N LEU A 165 25.54 22.73 3.02
CA LEU A 165 25.07 23.90 3.77
C LEU A 165 26.07 24.30 4.86
N TRP A 166 26.67 23.33 5.56
CA TRP A 166 27.73 23.60 6.54
C TRP A 166 28.96 24.26 5.92
N GLU A 167 29.38 23.81 4.74
CA GLU A 167 30.48 24.42 3.99
C GLU A 167 30.15 25.87 3.56
N GLU A 168 28.93 26.11 3.05
CA GLU A 168 28.47 27.46 2.69
C GLU A 168 28.41 28.39 3.91
N VAL A 169 27.87 27.92 5.04
CA VAL A 169 27.83 28.68 6.29
C VAL A 169 29.25 29.03 6.77
N LYS A 170 30.20 28.09 6.64
CA LYS A 170 31.60 28.34 6.99
C LYS A 170 32.21 29.39 6.06
N ALA A 171 32.00 29.29 4.76
CA ALA A 171 32.49 30.26 3.78
C ALA A 171 31.89 31.66 4.01
N LEU A 172 30.59 31.76 4.31
CA LEU A 172 29.94 33.02 4.67
C LEU A 172 30.54 33.64 5.92
N ARG A 173 30.83 32.83 6.94
CA ARG A 173 31.47 33.30 8.18
C ARG A 173 32.90 33.82 7.92
N GLU A 174 33.66 33.14 7.08
CA GLU A 174 34.99 33.59 6.64
C GLU A 174 34.90 34.91 5.86
N GLY A 175 33.92 35.03 4.95
CA GLY A 175 33.65 36.27 4.20
C GLY A 175 33.26 37.43 5.11
N GLN A 176 32.38 37.20 6.08
CA GLN A 176 32.02 38.21 7.09
C GLN A 176 33.24 38.68 7.86
N ASN A 177 34.10 37.77 8.33
CA ASN A 177 35.32 38.15 9.06
C ASN A 177 36.25 39.04 8.22
N LYS A 178 36.42 38.75 6.92
CA LYS A 178 37.20 39.60 6.01
C LYS A 178 36.60 41.00 5.88
N LEU A 179 35.28 41.08 5.68
CA LEU A 179 34.57 42.36 5.60
C LEU A 179 34.74 43.18 6.89
N TRP A 180 34.69 42.53 8.05
CA TRP A 180 34.94 43.18 9.34
C TRP A 180 36.35 43.77 9.44
N GLU A 181 37.38 43.05 8.98
CA GLU A 181 38.75 43.57 8.95
C GLU A 181 38.90 44.74 7.97
N GLU A 182 38.28 44.66 6.78
CA GLU A 182 38.26 45.78 5.81
C GLU A 182 37.57 47.02 6.39
N VAL A 183 36.40 46.88 7.01
CA VAL A 183 35.68 47.98 7.66
C VAL A 183 36.52 48.61 8.77
N LYS A 184 37.22 47.78 9.56
CA LYS A 184 38.12 48.26 10.61
C LYS A 184 39.31 49.02 10.04
N ALA A 185 39.89 48.55 8.94
CA ALA A 185 40.97 49.24 8.22
C ALA A 185 40.50 50.59 7.66
N LEU A 186 39.38 50.62 6.95
CA LEU A 186 38.76 51.85 6.42
C LEU A 186 38.47 52.86 7.52
N ARG A 187 37.94 52.41 8.66
CA ARG A 187 37.71 53.29 9.83
C ARG A 187 39.04 53.85 10.37
N GLY A 188 40.10 53.06 10.37
CA GLY A 188 41.45 53.51 10.71
C GLY A 188 41.99 54.57 9.75
N GLU A 189 41.80 54.40 8.45
CA GLU A 189 42.16 55.38 7.42
C GLU A 189 41.36 56.67 7.53
N GLN A 190 40.03 56.58 7.70
CA GLN A 190 39.19 57.75 7.94
C GLN A 190 39.68 58.58 9.13
N VAL A 191 40.06 57.93 10.24
CA VAL A 191 40.58 58.64 11.42
C VAL A 191 41.90 59.36 11.11
N LYS A 192 42.78 58.78 10.28
CA LYS A 192 44.02 59.45 9.84
C LYS A 192 43.71 60.68 8.99
N ILE A 193 42.85 60.53 7.99
CA ILE A 193 42.42 61.64 7.12
C ILE A 193 41.82 62.78 7.94
N TRP A 194 40.96 62.47 8.92
CA TRP A 194 40.38 63.49 9.80
C TRP A 194 41.44 64.25 10.62
N ARG A 195 42.51 63.59 11.06
CA ARG A 195 43.62 64.26 11.75
C ARG A 195 44.40 65.17 10.81
N GLU A 196 44.69 64.71 9.60
CA GLU A 196 45.38 65.49 8.57
C GLU A 196 44.58 66.73 8.18
N ILE A 197 43.28 66.58 7.90
CA ILE A 197 42.36 67.70 7.61
C ILE A 197 42.34 68.70 8.78
N LYS A 198 42.27 68.21 10.02
CA LYS A 198 42.28 69.10 11.20
C LYS A 198 43.61 69.87 11.32
N GLY A 199 44.74 69.22 11.02
CA GLY A 199 46.06 69.84 10.95
C GLY A 199 46.12 70.92 9.89
N LEU A 200 45.76 70.58 8.64
CA LEU A 200 45.69 71.53 7.51
C LEU A 200 44.79 72.72 7.84
N LYS A 201 43.60 72.48 8.42
CA LYS A 201 42.67 73.55 8.82
C LYS A 201 43.30 74.51 9.83
N ALA A 202 44.09 74.00 10.77
CA ALA A 202 44.80 74.81 11.76
C ALA A 202 45.91 75.65 11.10
N GLU A 203 46.69 75.05 10.19
CA GLU A 203 47.75 75.74 9.43
C GLU A 203 47.20 76.82 8.49
N VAL A 204 46.15 76.53 7.73
CA VAL A 204 45.49 77.52 6.85
C VAL A 204 44.94 78.68 7.69
N SER A 205 44.36 78.38 8.85
CA SER A 205 43.81 79.42 9.75
C SER A 205 44.91 80.26 10.41
N SER A 206 46.06 79.68 10.77
CA SER A 206 47.19 80.45 11.31
C SER A 206 47.86 81.29 10.23
N PHE A 207 48.04 80.75 9.03
CA PHE A 207 48.59 81.45 7.88
C PHE A 207 47.74 82.65 7.50
N GLY A 208 46.42 82.46 7.36
CA GLY A 208 45.52 83.55 7.01
C GLY A 208 45.48 84.68 8.05
N ARG A 209 45.72 84.39 9.34
CA ARG A 209 45.95 85.43 10.37
C ARG A 209 47.27 86.17 10.17
N ALA A 210 48.34 85.47 9.79
CA ALA A 210 49.67 86.05 9.61
C ALA A 210 49.76 87.01 8.41
N VAL A 211 49.01 86.74 7.34
CA VAL A 211 48.99 87.59 6.12
C VAL A 211 47.88 88.67 6.13
N GLY A 212 47.17 88.84 7.24
CA GLY A 212 46.18 89.92 7.40
C GLY A 212 44.92 89.78 6.53
N ARG A 213 44.51 88.55 6.18
CA ARG A 213 43.29 88.35 5.38
C ARG A 213 42.01 88.65 6.16
N THR A 214 41.13 89.42 5.52
CA THR A 214 39.80 89.82 5.98
C THR A 214 38.75 88.74 5.69
N LEU A 215 37.54 88.86 6.25
CA LEU A 215 36.46 87.90 5.97
C LEU A 215 36.11 87.89 4.46
N GLU A 216 36.20 89.06 3.81
CA GLU A 216 35.99 89.22 2.38
C GLU A 216 37.02 88.44 1.54
N ASP A 217 38.28 88.40 1.98
CA ASP A 217 39.32 87.61 1.31
C ASP A 217 39.06 86.11 1.41
N TYR A 218 38.54 85.64 2.55
CA TYR A 218 38.14 84.24 2.71
C TYR A 218 36.91 83.92 1.87
N THR A 219 35.90 84.79 1.87
CA THR A 219 34.68 84.61 1.08
C THR A 219 34.98 84.61 -0.42
N SER A 220 35.86 85.51 -0.89
CA SER A 220 36.28 85.56 -2.30
C SER A 220 36.99 84.27 -2.72
N ALA A 221 37.96 83.81 -1.93
CA ALA A 221 38.67 82.55 -2.21
C ALA A 221 37.73 81.33 -2.20
N PHE A 222 36.73 81.32 -1.33
CA PHE A 222 35.77 80.23 -1.26
C PHE A 222 34.81 80.23 -2.45
N ILE A 223 34.39 81.42 -2.89
CA ILE A 223 33.59 81.59 -4.10
C ILE A 223 34.39 81.18 -5.34
N GLU A 224 35.69 81.48 -5.43
CA GLU A 224 36.56 80.99 -6.51
C GLU A 224 36.55 79.46 -6.60
N VAL A 225 36.73 78.76 -5.46
CA VAL A 225 36.68 77.29 -5.42
C VAL A 225 35.31 76.77 -5.83
N PHE A 226 34.24 77.37 -5.32
CA PHE A 226 32.87 77.01 -5.71
C PHE A 226 32.65 77.14 -7.23
N LEU A 227 33.19 78.19 -7.85
CA LEU A 227 33.08 78.40 -9.30
C LEU A 227 33.95 77.43 -10.09
N GLU A 228 35.15 77.10 -9.62
CA GLU A 228 35.99 76.05 -10.21
C GLU A 228 35.25 74.71 -10.25
N GLU A 229 34.59 74.31 -9.15
CA GLU A 229 33.76 73.09 -9.10
C GLU A 229 32.57 73.12 -10.05
N LYS A 230 32.04 74.32 -10.35
CA LYS A 230 30.99 74.53 -11.36
C LYS A 230 31.53 74.59 -12.79
N GLY A 231 32.84 74.45 -12.99
CA GLY A 231 33.48 74.35 -14.30
C GLY A 231 34.00 75.66 -14.88
N TYR A 232 34.06 76.74 -14.09
CA TYR A 232 34.66 78.01 -14.52
C TYR A 232 36.19 77.94 -14.44
N SER A 233 36.89 78.45 -15.46
CA SER A 233 38.35 78.47 -15.46
C SER A 233 38.88 79.52 -14.48
N ARG A 234 39.83 79.12 -13.63
CA ARG A 234 40.48 80.01 -12.66
C ARG A 234 41.12 81.25 -13.29
N GLU A 235 41.60 81.13 -14.53
CA GLU A 235 42.25 82.22 -15.26
C GLU A 235 41.29 83.36 -15.63
N GLU A 236 39.98 83.08 -15.65
CA GLU A 236 38.93 84.04 -16.01
C GLU A 236 38.29 84.71 -14.78
N LEU A 237 38.52 84.16 -13.58
CA LEU A 237 37.92 84.64 -12.33
C LEU A 237 38.75 85.78 -11.73
N LYS A 238 38.08 86.90 -11.45
CA LYS A 238 38.63 88.05 -10.72
C LYS A 238 37.70 88.39 -9.55
N VAL A 239 37.50 87.40 -8.67
CA VAL A 239 36.62 87.55 -7.51
C VAL A 239 37.31 88.42 -6.46
N GLY A 240 36.68 89.53 -6.10
CA GLY A 240 37.20 90.44 -5.07
C GLY A 240 36.33 91.67 -4.90
N LYS A 241 36.82 92.71 -4.22
CA LYS A 241 36.05 93.95 -4.04
C LYS A 241 35.78 94.62 -5.39
N GLY A 242 34.51 94.93 -5.67
CA GLY A 242 34.08 95.64 -6.86
C GLY A 242 33.67 97.07 -6.52
N ALA A 243 34.15 98.05 -7.27
CA ALA A 243 33.70 99.44 -7.13
C ALA A 243 33.40 100.04 -8.49
N PHE A 244 32.20 100.61 -8.66
CA PHE A 244 31.81 101.24 -9.92
C PHE A 244 30.80 102.37 -9.72
N ILE A 245 30.75 103.30 -10.69
CA ILE A 245 29.85 104.47 -10.64
C ILE A 245 28.50 104.12 -11.30
N TYR A 246 27.42 104.38 -10.55
CA TYR A 246 26.04 104.25 -11.01
C TYR A 246 25.22 105.46 -10.52
N ASN A 247 24.54 106.16 -11.44
CA ASN A 247 23.75 107.37 -11.15
C ASN A 247 24.47 108.48 -10.35
N GLY A 248 25.79 108.61 -10.52
CA GLY A 248 26.60 109.62 -9.84
C GLY A 248 27.12 109.22 -8.46
N GLU A 249 26.77 108.03 -7.97
CA GLU A 249 27.26 107.45 -6.71
C GLU A 249 28.28 106.34 -6.98
N ILE A 250 29.27 106.22 -6.10
CA ILE A 250 30.20 105.08 -6.09
C ILE A 250 29.52 103.95 -5.33
N ILE A 251 29.37 102.79 -5.97
CA ILE A 251 28.80 101.58 -5.38
C ILE A 251 29.96 100.61 -5.15
N GLU A 252 30.17 100.24 -3.89
CA GLU A 252 31.15 99.26 -3.47
C GLU A 252 30.44 97.96 -3.11
N ILE A 253 30.89 96.86 -3.70
CA ILE A 253 30.40 95.51 -3.48
C ILE A 253 31.55 94.70 -2.86
N ASP A 254 31.30 94.07 -1.72
CA ASP A 254 32.32 93.35 -0.95
C ASP A 254 32.94 92.20 -1.74
N VAL A 255 32.11 91.47 -2.50
CA VAL A 255 32.58 90.43 -3.42
C VAL A 255 31.89 90.58 -4.77
N PHE A 256 32.67 90.75 -5.81
CA PHE A 256 32.22 90.98 -7.15
C PHE A 256 33.09 90.20 -8.14
N ASN A 257 32.46 89.75 -9.22
CA ASN A 257 33.15 89.27 -10.40
C ASN A 257 32.29 89.64 -11.62
N GLU A 258 32.91 90.06 -12.72
CA GLU A 258 32.16 90.50 -13.91
C GLU A 258 31.70 89.33 -14.77
N LYS A 259 32.49 88.25 -14.86
CA LYS A 259 32.24 87.09 -15.72
C LYS A 259 32.69 85.79 -15.04
N PRO A 260 31.77 84.91 -14.58
CA PRO A 260 30.33 85.13 -14.48
C PRO A 260 29.99 86.31 -13.56
N LEU A 261 28.84 86.95 -13.78
CA LEU A 261 28.44 88.11 -12.97
C LEU A 261 28.06 87.65 -11.56
N ILE A 262 28.84 88.06 -10.56
CA ILE A 262 28.67 87.67 -9.16
C ILE A 262 28.57 88.92 -8.31
N VAL A 263 27.64 88.86 -7.35
CA VAL A 263 27.50 89.89 -6.33
C VAL A 263 27.39 89.20 -4.99
N GLY A 264 28.23 89.61 -4.05
CA GLY A 264 28.27 89.09 -2.71
C GLY A 264 28.45 90.20 -1.69
N GLU A 265 27.76 90.04 -0.56
CA GLU A 265 27.87 90.92 0.60
C GLU A 265 28.49 90.15 1.76
N VAL A 266 29.36 90.80 2.54
CA VAL A 266 30.11 90.14 3.61
C VAL A 266 29.94 90.91 4.91
N THR A 267 29.39 90.24 5.92
CA THR A 267 29.22 90.81 7.25
C THR A 267 29.91 89.95 8.31
N THR A 268 30.59 90.59 9.26
CA THR A 268 31.40 89.87 10.25
C THR A 268 30.55 89.32 11.40
N TYR A 269 29.55 90.07 11.85
CA TYR A 269 28.69 89.66 12.96
C TYR A 269 27.29 90.27 12.84
N LEU A 270 26.26 89.45 12.99
CA LEU A 270 24.86 89.88 13.04
C LEU A 270 24.26 89.54 14.40
N ARG A 271 23.71 90.56 15.09
CA ARG A 271 23.18 90.41 16.46
C ARG A 271 21.74 89.96 16.50
N ASP A 272 20.93 90.45 15.56
CA ASP A 272 19.50 90.22 15.51
C ASP A 272 18.96 90.17 14.07
N GLU A 273 17.68 89.81 13.93
CA GLU A 273 16.99 89.70 12.64
C GLU A 273 16.91 91.04 11.90
N LYS A 274 16.93 92.18 12.60
CA LYS A 274 16.85 93.51 11.96
C LYS A 274 18.17 93.87 11.30
N GLU A 275 19.30 93.56 11.93
CA GLU A 275 20.61 93.71 11.31
C GLU A 275 20.74 92.78 10.09
N ALA A 276 20.27 91.54 10.22
CA ALA A 276 20.25 90.58 9.12
C ALA A 276 19.41 91.06 7.93
N GLU A 277 18.22 91.62 8.17
CA GLU A 277 17.35 92.17 7.14
C GLU A 277 18.03 93.33 6.40
N LYS A 278 18.71 94.23 7.11
CA LYS A 278 19.45 95.35 6.48
C LYS A 278 20.57 94.89 5.56
N GLU A 279 21.38 93.91 5.98
CA GLU A 279 22.45 93.37 5.12
C GLU A 279 21.86 92.65 3.90
N PHE A 280 20.72 91.99 4.07
CA PHE A 280 20.00 91.35 2.97
C PHE A 280 19.46 92.37 1.96
N GLU A 281 18.84 93.45 2.43
CA GLU A 281 18.36 94.55 1.59
C GLU A 281 19.52 95.22 0.84
N LYS A 282 20.66 95.41 1.52
CA LYS A 282 21.89 95.96 0.91
C LYS A 282 22.38 95.08 -0.24
N LEU A 283 22.46 93.76 -0.03
CA LEU A 283 22.82 92.80 -1.07
C LEU A 283 21.84 92.86 -2.26
N LEU A 284 20.53 92.87 -1.99
CA LEU A 284 19.52 92.97 -3.06
C LEU A 284 19.66 94.25 -3.88
N LYS A 285 19.95 95.38 -3.22
CA LYS A 285 20.24 96.65 -3.90
C LYS A 285 21.49 96.54 -4.78
N HIS A 286 22.57 95.95 -4.26
CA HIS A 286 23.81 95.74 -5.01
C HIS A 286 23.60 94.83 -6.23
N ILE A 287 22.80 93.76 -6.09
CA ILE A 287 22.41 92.88 -7.19
C ILE A 287 21.67 93.68 -8.27
N GLU A 288 20.63 94.43 -7.88
CA GLU A 288 19.83 95.21 -8.84
C GLU A 288 20.70 96.20 -9.62
N VAL A 289 21.57 96.92 -8.91
CA VAL A 289 22.48 97.90 -9.49
C VAL A 289 23.50 97.25 -10.44
N ALA A 290 24.11 96.13 -10.04
CA ALA A 290 25.03 95.39 -10.90
C ALA A 290 24.35 94.88 -12.16
N GLN A 291 23.13 94.32 -12.05
CA GLN A 291 22.40 93.83 -13.23
C GLN A 291 22.10 94.95 -14.23
N LYS A 292 21.68 96.12 -13.74
CA LYS A 292 21.42 97.29 -14.59
C LYS A 292 22.68 97.85 -15.22
N LYS A 293 23.80 97.87 -14.48
CA LYS A 293 25.08 98.41 -14.96
C LYS A 293 25.70 97.55 -16.06
N PHE A 294 25.69 96.24 -15.89
CA PHE A 294 26.36 95.28 -16.78
C PHE A 294 25.42 94.64 -17.81
N ASP A 295 24.14 95.01 -17.80
CA ASP A 295 23.07 94.49 -18.67
C ASP A 295 23.03 92.95 -18.72
N ARG A 296 23.21 92.32 -17.56
CA ARG A 296 23.28 90.87 -17.37
C ARG A 296 22.63 90.47 -16.07
N LYS A 297 22.09 89.26 -15.99
CA LYS A 297 21.62 88.71 -14.72
C LYS A 297 22.81 88.32 -13.84
N VAL A 298 22.72 88.56 -12.53
CA VAL A 298 23.69 88.03 -11.58
C VAL A 298 23.50 86.51 -11.53
N GLU A 299 24.55 85.78 -11.89
CA GLU A 299 24.54 84.32 -12.02
C GLU A 299 24.67 83.63 -10.66
N PHE A 300 25.44 84.23 -9.74
CA PHE A 300 25.54 83.77 -8.36
C PHE A 300 25.48 84.94 -7.38
N LYS A 301 24.64 84.80 -6.37
CA LYS A 301 24.44 85.80 -5.32
C LYS A 301 24.91 85.20 -4.00
N PHE A 302 25.74 85.91 -3.26
CA PHE A 302 26.29 85.41 -2.00
C PHE A 302 25.99 86.35 -0.85
N LEU A 303 25.66 85.78 0.30
CA LEU A 303 25.68 86.50 1.57
C LEU A 303 26.60 85.74 2.51
N SER A 304 27.67 86.38 2.97
CA SER A 304 28.63 85.78 3.88
C SER A 304 28.49 86.40 5.27
N VAL A 305 28.28 85.56 6.27
CA VAL A 305 28.09 85.97 7.67
C VAL A 305 29.12 85.26 8.53
N GLY A 306 30.00 86.02 9.17
CA GLY A 306 31.07 85.46 10.00
C GLY A 306 30.54 84.74 11.24
N ASN A 307 29.62 85.36 11.98
CA ASN A 307 29.00 84.78 13.17
C ASN A 307 27.63 85.42 13.43
N ALA A 308 26.66 84.64 13.91
CA ALA A 308 25.32 85.09 14.24
C ALA A 308 24.65 84.10 15.21
N PRO A 309 23.71 84.53 16.08
CA PRO A 309 22.89 83.61 16.87
C PRO A 309 22.11 82.63 15.98
N GLU A 310 21.86 81.41 16.48
CA GLU A 310 21.17 80.34 15.73
C GLU A 310 19.85 80.79 15.10
N LYS A 311 19.05 81.57 15.85
CA LYS A 311 17.79 82.16 15.38
C LYS A 311 17.96 83.08 14.16
N VAL A 312 19.04 83.86 14.12
CA VAL A 312 19.35 84.76 12.98
C VAL A 312 19.80 83.95 11.77
N ILE A 313 20.53 82.84 11.99
CA ILE A 313 20.94 81.92 10.91
C ILE A 313 19.72 81.29 10.25
N GLU A 314 18.74 80.83 11.03
CA GLU A 314 17.48 80.28 10.50
C GLU A 314 16.73 81.32 9.65
N PHE A 315 16.59 82.54 10.16
CA PHE A 315 15.99 83.66 9.42
C PHE A 315 16.72 83.93 8.10
N LEU A 316 18.05 83.94 8.10
CA LEU A 316 18.84 84.16 6.89
C LEU A 316 18.72 83.01 5.90
N LYS A 317 18.69 81.74 6.36
CA LYS A 317 18.48 80.57 5.49
C LYS A 317 17.15 80.65 4.76
N GLU A 318 16.08 80.98 5.48
CA GLU A 318 14.74 81.11 4.88
C GLU A 318 14.69 82.22 3.82
N ASN A 319 15.27 83.38 4.10
CA ASN A 319 15.26 84.50 3.15
C ASN A 319 16.21 84.27 1.98
N ALA A 320 17.41 83.74 2.22
CA ALA A 320 18.37 83.42 1.16
C ALA A 320 17.76 82.44 0.14
N LYS A 321 17.05 81.42 0.61
CA LYS A 321 16.32 80.47 -0.25
C LYS A 321 15.27 81.15 -1.14
N LYS A 322 14.49 82.08 -0.60
CA LYS A 322 13.46 82.82 -1.37
C LYS A 322 14.03 83.62 -2.53
N HIS A 323 15.28 84.09 -2.41
CA HIS A 323 15.90 85.01 -3.38
C HIS A 323 17.03 84.36 -4.21
N ASP A 324 17.22 83.05 -4.08
CA ASP A 324 18.30 82.29 -4.73
C ASP A 324 19.69 82.85 -4.37
N ILE A 325 19.89 83.11 -3.08
CA ILE A 325 21.14 83.59 -2.50
C ILE A 325 21.82 82.42 -1.79
N LYS A 326 23.11 82.23 -2.05
CA LYS A 326 23.96 81.26 -1.35
C LYS A 326 24.48 81.88 -0.06
N LEU A 327 24.01 81.35 1.06
CA LEU A 327 24.42 81.79 2.39
C LEU A 327 25.70 81.05 2.81
N ILE A 328 26.76 81.81 3.06
CA ILE A 328 28.02 81.34 3.62
C ILE A 328 28.02 81.72 5.10
N TYR A 329 28.09 80.74 5.99
CA TYR A 329 28.13 80.99 7.43
C TYR A 329 29.45 80.49 8.02
N GLY A 330 30.18 81.38 8.68
CA GLY A 330 31.51 81.12 9.19
C GLY A 330 32.49 80.76 8.07
N LYS A 331 32.67 79.46 7.82
CA LYS A 331 33.57 78.92 6.77
C LYS A 331 32.91 77.81 5.93
N GLU A 332 31.59 77.69 5.97
CA GLU A 332 30.82 76.64 5.28
C GLU A 332 29.77 77.30 4.36
N ILE A 333 29.63 76.83 3.12
CA ILE A 333 28.41 77.11 2.34
C ILE A 333 27.34 76.28 3.01
N MET A 334 26.27 76.91 3.45
CA MET A 334 25.10 76.16 3.87
C MET A 334 24.39 75.73 2.59
N GLU A 335 24.83 74.60 2.05
CA GLU A 335 24.18 73.96 0.91
C GLU A 335 22.86 73.33 1.33
N GLU A 336 21.95 73.30 0.37
CA GLU A 336 20.61 72.75 0.52
C GLU A 336 20.70 71.24 0.80
N THR A 337 19.97 70.79 1.83
CA THR A 337 19.51 69.40 1.90
C THR A 337 18.08 69.32 1.40
#